data_AF-A0A8J6JAC1-F1
#
_entry.id   AF-A0A8J6JAC1-F1
#
_cell.length_a   1.000
_cell.length_b   1.000
_cell.length_c   1.000
_cell.angle_alpha   90.00
_cell.angle_beta   90.00
_cell.angle_gamma   90.00
#
_symmetry.space_group_name_H-M   'P 1'
#
loop_
_entity.id
_entity.type
_entity.pdbx_description
1 polymer ?
#
loop_
_entity_poly.entity_id
_entity_poly.type
_entity_poly.pdbx_seq_one_letter_code
_entity_poly.pdbx_strand_id
1 'polypeptide(L)'
;MNQGGGGARPSRPSLPNPTKEESHLYPDNGTPLPPAAGCGDACGTLPECAPLAVPYVPFQQTGSKRYNQADALNNGTLFPGLNLPFHVKADARNVVSGHLAELQALEFVLVELGLYLDTHQGDAEAFELYKQYAAMEQTAREQYEAMHGPLFQKSTANEKTWASWLKDPWPWNFVEGGMK
;
A
#
# COMPACT_ATOMS: atom_id res chain seq x y z
N MET A 1 -28.00 -71.68 2.04
CA MET A 1 -26.72 -71.39 1.38
C MET A 1 -26.69 -69.95 0.92
N ASN A 2 -25.65 -69.26 1.38
CA ASN A 2 -25.00 -68.01 0.96
C ASN A 2 -25.76 -66.73 0.55
N GLN A 3 -25.31 -65.66 1.22
CA GLN A 3 -25.54 -64.23 0.97
C GLN A 3 -24.60 -63.72 -0.14
N GLY A 4 -25.00 -62.68 -0.87
CA GLY A 4 -24.14 -61.91 -1.78
C GLY A 4 -24.16 -60.42 -1.38
N GLY A 5 -23.00 -59.90 -0.94
CA GLY A 5 -22.86 -58.60 -0.28
C GLY A 5 -22.86 -57.38 -1.19
N GLY A 6 -23.35 -56.27 -0.63
CA GLY A 6 -23.24 -54.93 -1.21
C GLY A 6 -21.89 -54.28 -0.92
N GLY A 7 -21.20 -53.81 -1.97
CA GLY A 7 -19.96 -53.03 -1.85
C GLY A 7 -20.26 -51.54 -1.65
N ALA A 8 -19.75 -50.97 -0.56
CA ALA A 8 -19.81 -49.54 -0.25
C ALA A 8 -18.85 -48.72 -1.13
N ARG A 9 -19.27 -47.53 -1.56
CA ARG A 9 -18.39 -46.55 -2.25
C ARG A 9 -17.35 -46.00 -1.26
N PRO A 10 -16.08 -45.80 -1.66
CA PRO A 10 -15.08 -45.20 -0.78
C PRO A 10 -15.34 -43.70 -0.58
N SER A 11 -15.26 -43.27 0.68
CA SER A 11 -15.39 -41.86 1.10
C SER A 11 -14.20 -41.03 0.63
N ARG A 12 -14.47 -39.80 0.18
CA ARG A 12 -13.43 -38.82 -0.22
C ARG A 12 -12.58 -38.44 1.00
N PRO A 13 -11.25 -38.35 0.90
CA PRO A 13 -10.43 -37.89 2.01
C PRO A 13 -10.71 -36.41 2.27
N SER A 14 -10.93 -36.06 3.54
CA SER A 14 -11.01 -34.67 3.99
C SER A 14 -9.62 -34.03 3.94
N LEU A 15 -9.53 -32.84 3.37
CA LEU A 15 -8.31 -32.02 3.43
C LEU A 15 -7.98 -31.68 4.89
N PRO A 16 -6.69 -31.61 5.25
CA PRO A 16 -6.29 -31.19 6.59
C PRO A 16 -6.74 -29.75 6.85
N ASN A 17 -7.24 -29.49 8.06
CA ASN A 17 -7.61 -28.14 8.48
C ASN A 17 -6.38 -27.23 8.49
N PRO A 18 -6.50 -25.99 8.00
CA PRO A 18 -5.42 -25.01 8.05
C PRO A 18 -4.98 -24.77 9.50
N THR A 19 -3.70 -24.45 9.65
CA THR A 19 -3.13 -24.10 10.96
C THR A 19 -3.76 -22.82 11.52
N LYS A 20 -3.72 -22.62 12.84
CA LYS A 20 -4.32 -21.43 13.51
C LYS A 20 -3.81 -20.08 12.95
N GLU A 21 -2.65 -20.05 12.29
CA GLU A 21 -2.12 -18.85 11.62
C GLU A 21 -2.79 -18.57 10.25
N GLU A 22 -3.16 -19.60 9.49
CA GLU A 22 -3.84 -19.45 8.19
C GLU A 22 -5.31 -19.01 8.34
N SER A 23 -5.99 -19.40 9.41
CA SER A 23 -7.38 -19.00 9.67
C SER A 23 -7.57 -17.51 9.93
N HIS A 24 -6.49 -16.78 10.25
CA HIS A 24 -6.52 -15.33 10.46
C HIS A 24 -6.31 -14.52 9.17
N LEU A 25 -5.77 -15.14 8.12
CA LEU A 25 -5.53 -14.53 6.82
C LEU A 25 -6.77 -14.57 5.92
N TYR A 26 -7.72 -15.46 6.23
CA TYR A 26 -8.97 -15.62 5.49
C TYR A 26 -10.13 -15.58 6.49
N PRO A 27 -10.97 -14.52 6.49
CA PRO A 27 -12.20 -14.57 7.25
C PRO A 27 -13.04 -15.76 6.76
N ASP A 28 -13.53 -16.51 7.73
CA ASP A 28 -14.19 -17.80 7.63
C ASP A 28 -15.08 -17.97 6.37
N ASN A 29 -14.65 -18.83 5.46
CA ASN A 29 -15.43 -19.23 4.27
C ASN A 29 -16.53 -20.27 4.62
N GLY A 30 -16.84 -20.43 5.91
CA GLY A 30 -17.71 -21.48 6.45
C GLY A 30 -19.17 -21.10 6.71
N THR A 31 -19.57 -19.84 6.53
CA THR A 31 -20.98 -19.44 6.74
C THR A 31 -21.68 -19.28 5.40
N PRO A 32 -22.80 -19.99 5.13
CA PRO A 32 -23.59 -19.75 3.93
C PRO A 32 -24.02 -18.28 3.92
N LEU A 33 -23.54 -17.52 2.93
CA LEU A 33 -23.98 -16.15 2.71
C LEU A 33 -25.51 -16.15 2.55
N PRO A 34 -26.25 -15.36 3.34
CA PRO A 34 -27.67 -15.19 3.12
C PRO A 34 -27.89 -14.68 1.68
N PRO A 35 -28.93 -15.17 0.98
CA PRO A 35 -29.21 -14.69 -0.37
C PRO A 35 -29.56 -13.19 -0.27
N ALA A 36 -28.83 -12.38 -1.03
CA ALA A 36 -29.07 -10.94 -1.28
C ALA A 36 -28.53 -9.91 -0.28
N ALA A 37 -27.37 -10.14 0.36
CA ALA A 37 -26.53 -9.02 0.80
C ALA A 37 -25.30 -8.95 -0.12
N GLY A 38 -25.03 -7.79 -0.72
CA GLY A 38 -23.81 -7.58 -1.51
C GLY A 38 -22.56 -7.97 -0.73
N CYS A 39 -21.44 -8.26 -1.42
CA CYS A 39 -20.21 -8.64 -0.71
C CYS A 39 -19.77 -7.49 0.23
N GLY A 40 -19.20 -7.79 1.40
CA GLY A 40 -18.66 -6.75 2.28
C GLY A 40 -17.39 -6.11 1.71
N ASP A 41 -16.91 -5.00 2.29
CA ASP A 41 -15.71 -4.27 1.81
C ASP A 41 -14.42 -5.12 1.75
N ALA A 42 -14.36 -6.21 2.51
CA ALA A 42 -13.25 -7.17 2.50
C ALA A 42 -13.36 -8.23 1.39
N CYS A 43 -14.43 -8.19 0.58
CA CYS A 43 -14.74 -9.17 -0.45
C CYS A 43 -15.01 -8.48 -1.79
N GLY A 44 -14.37 -8.96 -2.87
CA GLY A 44 -14.64 -8.46 -4.21
C GLY A 44 -15.77 -9.19 -4.94
N THR A 45 -16.23 -8.63 -6.05
CA THR A 45 -17.21 -9.27 -6.94
C THR A 45 -16.52 -9.97 -8.10
N LEU A 46 -17.04 -11.14 -8.48
CA LEU A 46 -16.68 -11.82 -9.72
C LEU A 46 -17.69 -11.42 -10.82
N PRO A 47 -17.27 -11.28 -12.08
CA PRO A 47 -18.20 -11.05 -13.18
C PRO A 47 -19.07 -12.29 -13.39
N GLU A 48 -20.29 -12.08 -13.90
CA GLU A 48 -21.22 -13.16 -14.20
C GLU A 48 -20.70 -14.11 -15.31
N CYS A 49 -19.79 -13.63 -16.16
CA CYS A 49 -19.13 -14.40 -17.21
C CYS A 49 -17.60 -14.29 -17.05
N ALA A 50 -16.96 -15.36 -16.56
CA ALA A 50 -15.51 -15.48 -16.47
C ALA A 50 -14.99 -16.66 -17.32
N PRO A 51 -13.82 -16.55 -17.98
CA PRO A 51 -13.22 -17.67 -18.70
C PRO A 51 -12.78 -18.77 -17.73
N LEU A 52 -13.00 -20.03 -18.09
CA LEU A 52 -12.84 -21.21 -17.21
C LEU A 52 -11.39 -21.54 -16.77
N ALA A 53 -10.38 -20.80 -17.23
CA ALA A 53 -8.97 -21.21 -17.11
C ALA A 53 -7.98 -20.11 -16.68
N VAL A 54 -8.45 -18.95 -16.22
CA VAL A 54 -7.58 -17.87 -15.73
C VAL A 54 -7.93 -17.57 -14.26
N PRO A 55 -6.96 -17.47 -13.33
CA PRO A 55 -7.25 -17.01 -11.98
C PRO A 55 -7.87 -15.62 -12.05
N TYR A 56 -9.11 -15.51 -11.58
CA TYR A 56 -9.83 -14.24 -11.56
C TYR A 56 -9.55 -13.51 -10.26
N VAL A 57 -9.02 -12.29 -10.34
CA VAL A 57 -8.84 -11.42 -9.17
C VAL A 57 -10.17 -10.70 -8.93
N PRO A 58 -10.83 -10.89 -7.76
CA PRO A 58 -12.08 -10.19 -7.45
C PRO A 58 -11.91 -8.68 -7.57
N PHE A 59 -12.89 -8.00 -8.17
CA PHE A 59 -12.82 -6.55 -8.28
C PHE A 59 -13.20 -5.87 -6.98
N GLN A 60 -12.56 -4.74 -6.71
CA GLN A 60 -12.99 -3.84 -5.66
C GLN A 60 -14.36 -3.24 -6.00
N GLN A 61 -15.24 -3.18 -5.01
CA GLN A 61 -16.59 -2.65 -5.19
C GLN A 61 -16.62 -1.14 -5.43
N THR A 62 -17.57 -0.71 -6.25
CA THR A 62 -17.90 0.71 -6.41
C THR A 62 -18.46 1.26 -5.09
N GLY A 63 -17.83 2.32 -4.57
CA GLY A 63 -18.30 2.99 -3.34
C GLY A 63 -17.88 2.30 -2.04
N SER A 64 -16.86 1.45 -2.07
CA SER A 64 -16.27 0.86 -0.86
C SER A 64 -15.82 1.93 0.15
N LYS A 65 -15.81 1.57 1.44
CA LYS A 65 -15.33 2.47 2.49
C LYS A 65 -13.88 2.87 2.23
N ARG A 66 -13.59 4.14 2.46
CA ARG A 66 -12.24 4.70 2.32
C ARG A 66 -11.81 5.27 3.66
N TYR A 67 -10.53 5.11 3.99
CA TYR A 67 -9.90 5.86 5.06
C TYR A 67 -9.95 7.37 4.74
N ASN A 68 -9.83 8.21 5.77
CA ASN A 68 -9.43 9.59 5.53
C ASN A 68 -7.97 9.62 5.01
N GLN A 69 -7.53 10.77 4.49
CA GLN A 69 -6.22 10.87 3.84
C GLN A 69 -5.04 10.49 4.77
N ALA A 70 -5.10 10.90 6.04
CA ALA A 70 -4.03 10.63 7.01
C ALA A 70 -3.98 9.14 7.38
N ASP A 71 -5.13 8.52 7.62
CA ASP A 71 -5.22 7.09 7.93
C ASP A 71 -4.86 6.23 6.72
N ALA A 72 -5.22 6.66 5.50
CA ALA A 72 -4.85 5.97 4.28
C ALA A 72 -3.33 5.97 4.07
N LEU A 73 -2.70 7.12 4.32
CA LEU A 73 -1.25 7.29 4.24
C LEU A 73 -0.55 6.41 5.28
N ASN A 74 -1.04 6.42 6.53
CA ASN A 74 -0.53 5.58 7.59
C ASN A 74 -0.62 4.09 7.25
N ASN A 75 -1.78 3.63 6.78
CA ASN A 75 -1.99 2.21 6.46
C ASN A 75 -1.42 1.78 5.10
N GLY A 76 -0.97 2.72 4.26
CA GLY A 76 -0.48 2.43 2.91
C GLY A 76 -1.56 1.94 1.93
N THR A 77 -2.84 2.12 2.26
CA THR A 77 -3.99 1.76 1.42
C THR A 77 -5.14 2.71 1.69
N LEU A 78 -5.87 3.10 0.64
CA LEU A 78 -7.08 3.91 0.77
C LEU A 78 -8.25 3.11 1.36
N PHE A 79 -8.20 1.79 1.29
CA PHE A 79 -9.33 0.92 1.56
C PHE A 79 -9.08 0.03 2.77
N PRO A 80 -9.85 0.18 3.86
CA PRO A 80 -9.69 -0.64 5.06
C PRO A 80 -9.81 -2.15 4.78
N GLY A 81 -10.67 -2.55 3.84
CA GLY A 81 -10.82 -3.96 3.45
C GLY A 81 -9.58 -4.58 2.80
N LEU A 82 -8.63 -3.75 2.34
CA LEU A 82 -7.33 -4.19 1.79
C LEU A 82 -6.20 -4.11 2.80
N ASN A 83 -6.44 -3.56 4.00
CA ASN A 83 -5.44 -3.49 5.07
C ASN A 83 -5.31 -4.86 5.76
N LEU A 84 -4.80 -5.84 5.00
CA LEU A 84 -4.61 -7.20 5.45
C LEU A 84 -3.22 -7.33 6.11
N PRO A 85 -3.10 -8.09 7.22
CA PRO A 85 -1.82 -8.24 7.91
C PRO A 85 -0.82 -9.01 7.01
N PHE A 86 0.15 -8.31 6.44
CA PHE A 86 1.29 -8.93 5.77
C PHE A 86 2.36 -9.26 6.83
N HIS A 87 2.62 -10.55 7.09
CA HIS A 87 3.57 -11.04 8.10
C HIS A 87 3.41 -10.42 9.51
N VAL A 88 2.23 -10.57 10.12
CA VAL A 88 2.00 -10.30 11.57
C VAL A 88 2.23 -8.82 11.99
N LYS A 89 2.40 -7.89 11.05
CA LYS A 89 2.37 -6.46 11.36
C LYS A 89 0.92 -6.00 11.38
N ALA A 90 0.32 -6.06 12.56
CA ALA A 90 -1.05 -5.59 12.80
C ALA A 90 -1.15 -4.07 12.66
N ASP A 91 -0.06 -3.35 12.97
CA ASP A 91 -0.03 -1.89 12.99
C ASP A 91 0.92 -1.36 11.91
N ALA A 92 0.41 -0.40 11.14
CA ALA A 92 1.22 0.31 10.18
C ALA A 92 2.24 1.19 10.89
N ARG A 93 3.44 1.36 10.29
CA ARG A 93 4.44 2.28 10.85
C ARG A 93 3.85 3.68 10.82
N ASN A 94 3.94 4.39 11.95
CA ASN A 94 3.54 5.79 12.03
C ASN A 94 4.28 6.55 10.92
N VAL A 95 3.53 7.24 10.04
CA VAL A 95 4.14 8.00 8.95
C VAL A 95 5.04 9.06 9.58
N VAL A 96 6.29 9.10 9.12
CA VAL A 96 7.26 10.10 9.56
C VAL A 96 6.62 11.48 9.34
N SER A 97 6.61 12.32 10.37
CA SER A 97 6.09 13.68 10.29
C SER A 97 7.24 14.69 10.25
N GLY A 98 7.04 15.83 9.58
CA GLY A 98 8.01 16.92 9.47
C GLY A 98 8.41 17.26 8.03
N HIS A 99 9.28 18.27 7.87
CA HIS A 99 9.65 18.84 6.57
C HIS A 99 10.19 17.81 5.57
N LEU A 100 10.96 16.81 6.03
CA LEU A 100 11.46 15.73 5.15
C LEU A 100 10.32 14.88 4.59
N ALA A 101 9.34 14.55 5.43
CA ALA A 101 8.22 13.71 5.02
C ALA A 101 7.29 14.44 4.05
N GLU A 102 7.08 15.74 4.26
CA GLU A 102 6.35 16.59 3.33
C GLU A 102 7.06 16.67 1.98
N LEU A 103 8.38 16.88 1.98
CA LEU A 103 9.18 16.87 0.76
C LEU A 103 9.09 15.54 0.02
N GLN A 104 9.24 14.41 0.73
CA GLN A 104 9.12 13.07 0.14
C GLN A 104 7.73 12.81 -0.43
N ALA A 105 6.66 13.29 0.22
CA ALA A 105 5.30 13.17 -0.30
C ALA A 105 5.11 13.96 -1.60
N LEU A 106 5.66 15.17 -1.69
CA LEU A 106 5.64 15.98 -2.91
C LEU A 106 6.43 15.31 -4.04
N GLU A 107 7.62 14.76 -3.75
CA GLU A 107 8.42 14.03 -4.72
C GLU A 107 7.72 12.76 -5.22
N PHE A 108 7.01 12.04 -4.35
CA PHE A 108 6.17 10.91 -4.75
C PHE A 108 5.06 11.33 -5.73
N VAL A 109 4.32 12.40 -5.42
CA VAL A 109 3.24 12.89 -6.30
C VAL A 109 3.78 13.29 -7.67
N LEU A 110 4.97 13.91 -7.74
CA LEU A 110 5.60 14.25 -9.01
C LEU A 110 5.94 13.02 -9.85
N VAL A 111 6.47 11.95 -9.23
CA VAL A 111 6.75 10.70 -9.93
C VAL A 111 5.46 10.08 -10.48
N GLU A 112 4.41 9.98 -9.65
CA GLU A 112 3.12 9.39 -10.05
C GLU A 112 2.45 10.17 -11.19
N LEU A 113 2.40 11.50 -11.09
CA LEU A 113 1.85 12.35 -12.15
C LEU A 113 2.68 12.28 -13.43
N GLY A 114 4.01 12.19 -13.32
CA GLY A 114 4.90 11.99 -14.47
C GLY A 114 4.59 10.69 -15.21
N LEU A 115 4.48 9.57 -14.48
CA LEU A 115 4.12 8.26 -15.04
C LEU A 115 2.73 8.27 -15.69
N TYR A 116 1.77 8.98 -15.09
CA TYR A 116 0.46 9.17 -15.71
C TYR A 116 0.58 9.92 -17.06
N LEU A 117 1.29 11.04 -17.07
CA LEU A 117 1.46 11.90 -18.24
C LEU A 117 2.24 11.23 -19.38
N ASP A 118 3.14 10.28 -19.09
CA ASP A 118 3.81 9.47 -20.13
C ASP A 118 2.80 8.78 -21.07
N THR A 119 1.65 8.40 -20.53
CA THR A 119 0.55 7.74 -21.27
C THR A 119 -0.59 8.70 -21.66
N HIS A 120 -0.68 9.88 -21.04
CA HIS A 120 -1.76 10.87 -21.20
C HIS A 120 -1.22 12.28 -21.51
N GLN A 121 -0.35 12.39 -22.50
CA GLN A 121 0.39 13.64 -22.82
C GLN A 121 -0.51 14.85 -23.15
N GLY A 122 -1.75 14.63 -23.57
CA GLY A 122 -2.72 15.68 -23.90
C GLY A 122 -3.56 16.18 -22.73
N ASP A 123 -3.41 15.59 -21.54
CA ASP A 123 -4.16 16.01 -20.35
C ASP A 123 -3.55 17.28 -19.74
N ALA A 124 -4.11 18.42 -20.13
CA ALA A 124 -3.67 19.73 -19.67
C ALA A 124 -3.93 19.96 -18.17
N GLU A 125 -4.96 19.34 -17.59
CA GLU A 125 -5.28 19.49 -16.17
C GLU A 125 -4.26 18.74 -15.31
N ALA A 126 -3.92 17.50 -15.69
CA ALA A 126 -2.87 16.73 -15.03
C ALA A 126 -1.49 17.42 -15.13
N PHE A 127 -1.18 18.04 -16.27
CA PHE A 127 0.06 18.80 -16.43
C PHE A 127 0.07 20.09 -15.60
N GLU A 128 -1.07 20.78 -15.46
CA GLU A 128 -1.17 21.94 -14.56
C GLU A 128 -0.94 21.52 -13.10
N LEU A 129 -1.52 20.41 -12.68
CA LEU A 129 -1.31 19.85 -11.34
C LEU A 129 0.15 19.49 -11.10
N TYR A 130 0.81 18.86 -12.08
CA TYR A 130 2.24 18.55 -12.03
C TYR A 130 3.09 19.82 -11.78
N LYS A 131 2.82 20.90 -12.50
CA LYS A 131 3.53 22.19 -12.33
C LYS A 131 3.33 22.77 -10.93
N GLN A 132 2.10 22.71 -10.40
CA GLN A 132 1.79 23.20 -9.05
C GLN A 132 2.59 22.43 -7.99
N TYR A 133 2.60 21.10 -8.06
CA TYR A 133 3.37 20.28 -7.13
C TYR A 133 4.89 20.48 -7.29
N ALA A 134 5.38 20.72 -8.52
CA ALA A 134 6.80 20.98 -8.75
C ALA A 134 7.25 22.27 -8.08
N ALA A 135 6.42 23.32 -8.09
CA ALA A 135 6.69 24.57 -7.39
C ALA A 135 6.65 24.40 -5.85
N MET A 136 5.69 23.61 -5.34
CA MET A 136 5.61 23.28 -3.91
C MET A 136 6.82 22.48 -3.44
N GLU A 137 7.23 21.47 -4.22
CA GLU A 137 8.42 20.65 -3.97
C GLU A 137 9.67 21.51 -3.90
N GLN A 138 9.89 22.39 -4.89
CA GLN A 138 11.03 23.30 -4.87
C GLN A 138 11.05 24.15 -3.59
N THR A 139 9.90 24.74 -3.21
CA THR A 139 9.80 25.56 -2.00
C THR A 139 10.09 24.74 -0.75
N ALA A 140 9.54 23.53 -0.64
CA ALA A 140 9.76 22.64 0.49
C ALA A 140 11.22 22.20 0.59
N ARG A 141 11.87 21.93 -0.54
CA ARG A 141 13.30 21.60 -0.62
C ARG A 141 14.17 22.75 -0.12
N GLU A 142 13.91 23.96 -0.58
CA GLU A 142 14.65 25.15 -0.14
C GLU A 142 14.52 25.36 1.37
N GLN A 143 13.31 25.18 1.93
CA GLN A 143 13.08 25.27 3.37
C GLN A 143 13.82 24.16 4.13
N TYR A 144 13.77 22.92 3.63
CA TYR A 144 14.48 21.80 4.24
C TYR A 144 15.99 22.03 4.25
N GLU A 145 16.56 22.41 3.10
CA GLU A 145 18.00 22.64 2.96
C GLU A 145 18.48 23.80 3.85
N ALA A 146 17.68 24.86 4.00
CA ALA A 146 18.00 25.97 4.90
C ALA A 146 18.10 25.54 6.39
N MET A 147 17.32 24.53 6.81
CA MET A 147 17.30 24.05 8.19
C MET A 147 18.29 22.91 8.45
N HIS A 148 18.50 22.04 7.47
CA HIS A 148 19.19 20.77 7.64
C HIS A 148 20.49 20.65 6.84
N GLY A 149 20.72 21.53 5.87
CA GLY A 149 21.85 21.46 4.95
C GLY A 149 21.47 20.84 3.59
N PRO A 150 22.40 20.85 2.62
CA PRO A 150 22.12 20.47 1.24
C PRO A 150 21.68 19.00 1.11
N LEU A 151 20.61 18.74 0.35
CA LEU A 151 20.12 17.39 0.03
C LEU A 151 20.85 16.77 -1.15
N PHE A 152 21.30 17.61 -2.09
CA PHE A 152 22.08 17.18 -3.24
C PHE A 152 23.47 17.80 -3.21
N GLN A 153 24.46 17.05 -3.69
CA GLN A 153 25.84 17.51 -3.78
C GLN A 153 25.97 18.85 -4.55
N LYS A 154 25.13 19.07 -5.57
CA LYS A 154 25.08 20.33 -6.32
C LYS A 154 24.64 21.53 -5.47
N SER A 155 23.74 21.32 -4.50
CA SER A 155 23.20 22.37 -3.63
C SER A 155 24.28 22.95 -2.71
N THR A 156 25.32 22.18 -2.40
CA THR A 156 26.51 22.61 -1.65
C THR A 156 27.27 23.76 -2.31
N ALA A 157 27.05 24.03 -3.60
CA ALA A 157 27.61 25.22 -4.24
C ALA A 157 27.10 26.54 -3.60
N ASN A 158 25.94 26.50 -2.94
CA ASN A 158 25.37 27.65 -2.22
C ASN A 158 25.89 27.78 -0.77
N GLU A 159 26.72 26.83 -0.32
CA GLU A 159 27.24 26.77 1.04
C GLU A 159 28.62 27.43 1.16
N LYS A 160 28.99 27.80 2.40
CA LYS A 160 30.30 28.43 2.67
C LYS A 160 31.48 27.50 2.42
N THR A 161 31.30 26.20 2.64
CA THR A 161 32.37 25.20 2.53
C THR A 161 31.79 23.83 2.15
N TRP A 162 32.64 22.97 1.56
CA TRP A 162 32.28 21.59 1.25
C TRP A 162 31.86 20.76 2.47
N ALA A 163 32.31 21.13 3.67
CA ALA A 163 31.96 20.43 4.90
C ALA A 163 30.45 20.43 5.19
N SER A 164 29.68 21.38 4.63
CA SER A 164 28.21 21.39 4.74
C SER A 164 27.56 20.14 4.14
N TRP A 165 28.14 19.56 3.08
CA TRP A 165 27.66 18.31 2.46
C TRP A 165 27.97 17.07 3.30
N LEU A 166 29.09 17.08 4.02
CA LEU A 166 29.56 15.91 4.79
C LEU A 166 29.05 15.93 6.24
N LYS A 167 28.15 16.85 6.60
CA LYS A 167 27.76 17.12 7.97
C LYS A 167 26.79 16.05 8.49
N ASP A 168 27.14 15.44 9.63
CA ASP A 168 26.26 14.53 10.37
C ASP A 168 25.12 15.25 11.12
N PRO A 169 23.99 14.57 11.43
CA PRO A 169 23.71 13.15 11.19
C PRO A 169 23.05 12.86 9.84
N TRP A 170 23.50 11.81 9.15
CA TRP A 170 22.85 11.33 7.93
C TRP A 170 21.48 10.69 8.22
N PRO A 171 20.52 10.73 7.28
CA PRO A 171 19.19 10.13 7.47
C PRO A 171 19.21 8.62 7.77
N TRP A 172 20.28 7.90 7.38
CA TRP A 172 20.49 6.48 7.66
C TRP A 172 21.40 6.22 8.88
N ASN A 173 21.88 7.26 9.56
CA ASN A 173 22.57 7.11 10.83
C ASN A 173 21.53 6.79 11.91
N PHE A 174 21.14 5.52 11.97
CA PHE A 174 20.38 5.00 13.10
C PHE A 174 21.31 4.96 14.32
N VAL A 175 20.79 5.33 15.49
CA VAL A 175 21.53 5.11 16.73
C VAL A 175 21.61 3.60 16.94
N GLU A 176 22.78 3.00 16.73
CA GLU A 176 23.03 1.63 17.13
C GLU A 176 22.90 1.52 18.65
N GLY A 177 21.78 0.97 19.12
CA GLY A 177 21.60 0.51 20.49
C GLY A 177 21.19 1.57 21.51
N GLY A 178 19.89 1.66 21.77
CA GLY A 178 19.36 1.96 23.10
C GLY A 178 19.13 3.44 23.46
N MET A 179 18.05 3.63 24.21
CA MET A 179 17.47 4.88 24.71
C MET A 179 18.49 5.91 25.25
N LYS A 180 18.19 7.20 25.06
CA LYS A 180 18.70 8.27 25.92
C LYS A 180 17.90 8.34 27.21
#